data_AF-A0A9W8YAQ3-F1
#
_entry.id   AF-A0A9W8YAQ3-F1
#
_cell.length_a   1.000
_cell.length_b   1.000
_cell.length_c   1.000
_cell.angle_alpha   90.00
_cell.angle_beta   90.00
_cell.angle_gamma   90.00
#
_symmetry.space_group_name_H-M   'P 1'
#
loop_
_entity.id
_entity.type
_entity.pdbx_description
1 polymer ?
#
loop_
_entity_poly.entity_id
_entity_poly.type
_entity_poly.pdbx_seq_one_letter_code
_entity_poly.pdbx_strand_id
1 'polypeptide(L)'
;MGRGFWATIAVIPAGWAIYAISRADSDNTQPFFSRMIAKYTETQERWARRNDIHVRMVEQAGEDRVLFLNTRPQEHVELKFPEIMNVGSPYNVPAGSQVNMDKVIEKYQKLAYEDNERKLEALRNNQIRSEQPLDKSERIRKAPDMF
;
A
#
# COMPACT_ATOMS: atom_id res chain seq x y z
N MET A 1 10.92 -47.91 46.68
CA MET A 1 10.06 -47.64 45.50
C MET A 1 10.94 -47.15 44.36
N GLY A 2 11.09 -47.94 43.29
CA GLY A 2 12.00 -47.61 42.17
C GLY A 2 11.40 -46.61 41.18
N ARG A 3 12.26 -45.93 40.41
CA ARG A 3 11.83 -44.97 39.37
C ARG A 3 10.83 -45.55 38.35
N GLY A 4 10.91 -46.84 38.08
CA GLY A 4 9.96 -47.54 37.20
C GLY A 4 8.51 -47.54 37.70
N PHE A 5 8.29 -47.60 39.03
CA PHE A 5 6.94 -47.59 39.61
C PHE A 5 6.25 -46.23 39.45
N TRP A 6 7.02 -45.14 39.64
CA TRP A 6 6.51 -43.79 39.39
C TRP A 6 6.28 -43.52 37.90
N ALA A 7 7.12 -44.09 37.01
CA ALA A 7 6.91 -44.00 35.57
C ALA A 7 5.59 -44.68 35.14
N THR A 8 5.26 -45.86 35.69
CA THR A 8 4.00 -46.53 35.38
C THR A 8 2.78 -45.77 35.89
N ILE A 9 2.87 -45.14 37.07
CA ILE A 9 1.79 -44.29 37.60
C ILE A 9 1.60 -43.04 36.76
N ALA A 10 2.65 -42.50 36.15
CA ALA A 10 2.55 -41.34 35.25
C ALA A 10 1.99 -41.71 33.86
N VAL A 11 2.28 -42.92 33.35
CA VAL A 11 1.81 -43.37 32.04
C VAL A 11 0.29 -43.52 31.96
N ILE A 12 -0.36 -43.97 33.04
CA ILE A 12 -1.82 -44.15 33.07
C ILE A 12 -2.60 -42.84 32.87
N PRO A 13 -2.38 -41.76 33.66
CA PRO A 13 -3.05 -40.48 33.45
C PRO A 13 -2.57 -39.79 32.17
N ALA A 14 -1.31 -39.95 31.77
CA ALA A 14 -0.82 -39.41 30.49
C ALA A 14 -1.52 -40.06 29.29
N GLY A 15 -1.68 -41.38 29.29
CA GLY A 15 -2.42 -42.11 28.27
C GLY A 15 -3.90 -41.73 28.23
N TRP A 16 -4.52 -41.57 29.40
CA TRP A 16 -5.90 -41.09 29.49
C TRP A 16 -6.07 -39.66 28.96
N ALA A 17 -5.14 -38.75 29.28
CA ALA A 17 -5.14 -37.38 28.77
C ALA A 17 -4.99 -37.34 27.25
N ILE A 18 -4.05 -38.12 26.68
CA ILE A 18 -3.88 -38.23 25.23
C ILE A 18 -5.15 -38.81 24.57
N TYR A 19 -5.75 -39.82 25.17
CA TYR A 19 -7.00 -40.40 24.69
C TYR A 19 -8.16 -39.40 24.70
N ALA A 20 -8.30 -38.62 25.79
CA ALA A 20 -9.33 -37.59 25.91
C ALA A 20 -9.14 -36.46 24.89
N ILE A 21 -7.89 -36.03 24.64
CA ILE A 21 -7.55 -34.97 23.66
C ILE A 21 -7.69 -35.48 22.21
N SER A 22 -7.45 -36.76 21.98
CA SER A 22 -7.53 -37.39 20.65
C SER A 22 -8.96 -37.68 20.20
N ARG A 23 -9.93 -37.73 21.12
CA ARG A 23 -11.33 -38.03 20.78
C ARG A 23 -12.02 -36.80 20.20
N ALA A 24 -12.68 -36.97 19.07
CA ALA A 24 -13.58 -35.94 18.52
C ALA A 24 -14.88 -35.95 19.33
N ASP A 25 -15.28 -34.81 19.88
CA ASP A 25 -16.39 -34.70 20.84
C ASP A 25 -17.76 -34.44 20.16
N SER A 26 -17.80 -34.40 18.82
CA SER A 26 -19.05 -34.37 18.05
C SER A 26 -18.81 -34.64 16.56
N ASP A 27 -19.84 -35.13 15.86
CA ASP A 27 -19.86 -35.64 14.47
C ASP A 27 -19.25 -34.73 13.39
N ASN A 28 -18.82 -33.51 13.70
CA ASN A 28 -18.30 -32.57 12.70
C ASN A 28 -17.12 -31.70 13.19
N THR A 29 -16.45 -32.06 14.29
CA THR A 29 -15.28 -31.31 14.79
C THR A 29 -13.98 -32.10 14.65
N GLN A 30 -13.02 -31.52 13.93
CA GLN A 30 -11.68 -32.11 13.78
C GLN A 30 -11.00 -32.29 15.16
N PRO A 31 -10.15 -33.34 15.32
CA PRO A 31 -9.37 -33.56 16.54
C PRO A 31 -8.55 -32.33 16.96
N PHE A 32 -8.26 -32.19 18.26
CA PHE A 32 -7.58 -31.02 18.81
C PHE A 32 -6.28 -30.66 18.07
N PHE A 33 -5.44 -31.65 17.77
CA PHE A 33 -4.20 -31.45 17.03
C PHE A 33 -4.43 -30.97 15.59
N SER A 34 -5.42 -31.52 14.88
CA SER A 34 -5.77 -31.09 13.52
C SER A 34 -6.21 -29.63 13.51
N ARG A 35 -7.03 -29.20 14.48
CA ARG A 35 -7.43 -27.80 14.64
C ARG A 35 -6.26 -26.88 14.97
N MET A 36 -5.33 -27.33 15.80
CA MET A 36 -4.12 -26.56 16.10
C MET A 36 -3.28 -26.37 14.85
N ILE A 37 -3.02 -27.44 14.10
CA ILE A 37 -2.29 -27.41 12.84
C ILE A 37 -3.00 -26.48 11.84
N ALA A 38 -4.32 -26.62 11.67
CA ALA A 38 -5.11 -25.79 10.77
C ALA A 38 -5.05 -24.30 11.13
N LYS A 39 -5.07 -23.95 12.43
CA LYS A 39 -4.90 -22.56 12.88
C LYS A 39 -3.52 -22.01 12.55
N TYR A 40 -2.47 -22.82 12.72
CA TYR A 40 -1.12 -22.41 12.36
C TYR A 40 -0.96 -22.25 10.86
N THR A 41 -1.45 -23.19 10.05
CA THR A 41 -1.38 -23.10 8.58
C THR A 41 -2.15 -21.89 8.07
N GLU A 42 -3.36 -21.62 8.58
CA GLU A 42 -4.14 -20.43 8.22
C GLU A 42 -3.39 -19.12 8.55
N THR A 43 -2.72 -19.07 9.71
CA THR A 43 -1.92 -17.90 10.10
C THR A 43 -0.73 -17.69 9.16
N GLN A 44 -0.04 -18.77 8.79
CA GLN A 44 1.06 -18.73 7.82
C GLN A 44 0.59 -18.28 6.45
N GLU A 45 -0.53 -18.79 5.96
CA GLU A 45 -1.13 -18.38 4.69
C GLU A 45 -1.51 -16.89 4.68
N ARG A 46 -2.07 -16.37 5.77
CA ARG A 46 -2.38 -14.95 5.91
C ARG A 46 -1.13 -14.08 5.87
N TRP A 47 -0.03 -14.50 6.51
CA TRP A 47 1.24 -13.79 6.45
C TRP A 47 1.88 -13.87 5.06
N ALA A 48 1.87 -15.04 4.44
CA ALA A 48 2.34 -15.24 3.07
C ALA A 48 1.58 -14.33 2.09
N ARG A 49 0.24 -14.25 2.19
CA ARG A 49 -0.60 -13.38 1.36
C ARG A 49 -0.27 -11.90 1.53
N ARG A 50 -0.02 -11.44 2.76
CA ARG A 50 0.37 -10.04 3.00
C ARG A 50 1.74 -9.74 2.41
N ASN A 51 2.70 -10.65 2.61
CA ASN A 51 4.04 -10.50 2.06
C ASN A 51 4.02 -10.49 0.53
N ASP A 52 3.23 -11.34 -0.11
CA ASP A 52 3.03 -11.37 -1.56
C ASP A 52 2.49 -10.02 -2.09
N ILE A 53 1.48 -9.44 -1.45
CA ILE A 53 0.98 -8.09 -1.83
C ILE A 53 2.09 -7.04 -1.70
N HIS A 54 2.88 -7.07 -0.62
CA HIS A 54 3.99 -6.15 -0.44
C HIS A 54 5.08 -6.31 -1.51
N VAL A 55 5.44 -7.54 -1.86
CA VAL A 55 6.42 -7.82 -2.92
C VAL A 55 5.91 -7.32 -4.27
N ARG A 56 4.66 -7.62 -4.63
CA ARG A 56 4.05 -7.14 -5.88
C ARG A 56 4.00 -5.62 -5.97
N MET A 57 3.68 -4.94 -4.87
CA MET A 57 3.70 -3.47 -4.84
C MET A 57 5.10 -2.90 -5.08
N VAL A 58 6.14 -3.54 -4.51
CA VAL A 58 7.53 -3.11 -4.72
C VAL A 58 7.98 -3.37 -6.16
N GLU A 59 7.61 -4.52 -6.72
CA GLU A 59 7.91 -4.89 -8.11
C GLU A 59 7.26 -3.90 -9.09
N GLN A 60 5.96 -3.65 -8.94
CA GLN A 60 5.24 -2.66 -9.75
C GLN A 60 5.83 -1.25 -9.61
N ALA A 61 6.15 -0.81 -8.38
CA ALA A 61 6.79 0.49 -8.18
C ALA A 61 8.19 0.57 -8.83
N GLY A 62 8.91 -0.56 -8.90
CA GLY A 62 10.15 -0.68 -9.64
C GLY A 62 9.96 -0.53 -11.15
N GLU A 63 8.98 -1.23 -11.72
CA GLU A 63 8.62 -1.14 -13.14
C GLU A 63 8.21 0.28 -13.53
N ASP A 64 7.31 0.90 -12.75
CA ASP A 64 6.86 2.28 -12.97
C ASP A 64 8.03 3.27 -12.92
N ARG A 65 8.97 3.08 -11.98
CA ARG A 65 10.18 3.91 -11.90
C ARG A 65 11.03 3.78 -13.16
N VAL A 66 11.23 2.56 -13.66
CA VAL A 66 12.00 2.32 -14.90
C VAL A 66 11.29 2.96 -16.09
N LEU A 67 9.96 2.90 -16.16
CA LEU A 67 9.18 3.56 -17.19
C LEU A 67 9.37 5.08 -17.15
N PHE A 68 9.27 5.70 -15.97
CA PHE A 68 9.44 7.15 -15.84
C PHE A 68 10.86 7.63 -16.11
N LEU A 69 11.88 6.82 -15.82
CA LEU A 69 13.28 7.19 -16.13
C LEU A 69 13.58 7.11 -17.64
N ASN A 70 12.91 6.24 -18.37
CA ASN A 70 13.13 6.06 -19.81
C ASN A 70 12.16 6.87 -20.69
N THR A 71 11.05 7.34 -20.14
CA THR A 71 10.10 8.15 -20.91
C THR A 71 10.62 9.58 -21.10
N ARG A 72 10.35 10.18 -22.26
CA ARG A 72 10.67 11.59 -22.49
C ARG A 72 9.73 12.46 -21.62
N PRO A 73 10.26 13.47 -20.91
CA PRO A 73 9.40 14.40 -20.17
C PRO A 73 8.47 15.12 -21.15
N GLN A 74 7.20 15.29 -20.77
CA GLN A 74 6.24 16.06 -21.56
C GLN A 74 6.63 17.53 -21.48
N GLU A 75 6.98 18.13 -22.62
CA GLU A 75 7.32 19.56 -22.73
C GLU A 75 6.08 20.46 -22.63
N HIS A 76 4.89 19.88 -22.77
CA HIS A 76 3.62 20.59 -22.86
C HIS A 76 2.81 20.39 -21.57
N VAL A 77 2.12 21.45 -21.14
CA VAL A 77 1.17 21.36 -20.03
C VAL A 77 -0.11 20.70 -20.54
N GLU A 78 -0.57 19.63 -19.88
CA GLU A 78 -1.87 19.03 -20.18
C GLU A 78 -3.01 20.00 -19.82
N LEU A 79 -3.61 20.60 -20.83
CA LEU A 79 -4.83 21.39 -20.71
C LEU A 79 -6.03 20.50 -21.06
N LYS A 80 -7.07 20.50 -20.23
CA LYS A 80 -8.27 19.66 -20.46
C LYS A 80 -9.04 20.04 -21.72
N PHE A 81 -8.96 21.31 -22.14
CA PHE A 81 -9.63 21.87 -23.33
C PHE A 81 -8.75 22.97 -23.96
N PRO A 82 -7.69 22.62 -24.70
CA PRO A 82 -6.78 23.61 -25.29
C PRO A 82 -7.45 24.44 -26.39
N GLU A 83 -8.48 23.90 -27.02
CA GLU A 83 -9.22 24.52 -28.11
C GLU A 83 -10.02 25.76 -27.71
N ILE A 84 -10.37 25.93 -26.43
CA ILE A 84 -10.97 27.19 -25.91
C ILE A 84 -10.06 28.39 -26.15
N MET A 85 -8.75 28.17 -26.17
CA MET A 85 -7.76 29.24 -26.34
C MET A 85 -7.69 29.73 -27.78
N ASN A 86 -8.26 29.00 -28.74
CA ASN A 86 -8.24 29.34 -30.16
C ASN A 86 -9.67 29.59 -30.73
N VAL A 87 -10.64 29.91 -29.86
CA VAL A 87 -12.01 30.20 -30.28
C VAL A 87 -12.07 31.60 -30.90
N GLY A 88 -12.13 31.66 -32.23
CA GLY A 88 -12.28 32.90 -33.00
C GLY A 88 -12.46 32.64 -34.51
N SER A 89 -13.06 33.60 -35.22
CA SER A 89 -13.13 33.56 -36.69
C SER A 89 -11.72 33.71 -37.28
N PRO A 90 -11.29 32.91 -38.27
CA PRO A 90 -10.00 33.10 -38.95
C PRO A 90 -9.91 34.40 -39.75
N TYR A 91 -11.05 35.02 -40.05
CA TYR A 91 -11.17 36.19 -40.91
C TYR A 91 -11.77 37.38 -40.17
N ASN A 92 -11.29 38.58 -40.52
CA ASN A 92 -11.78 39.88 -40.06
C ASN A 92 -11.74 40.07 -38.53
N VAL A 93 -10.64 39.64 -37.89
CA VAL A 93 -10.44 39.84 -36.45
C VAL A 93 -9.75 41.19 -36.21
N PRO A 94 -10.38 42.15 -35.50
CA PRO A 94 -9.72 43.40 -35.17
C PRO A 94 -8.50 43.14 -34.27
N ALA A 95 -7.42 43.89 -34.48
CA ALA A 95 -6.20 43.78 -33.69
C ALA A 95 -6.52 43.99 -32.19
N GLY A 96 -6.07 43.06 -31.33
CA GLY A 96 -6.37 43.07 -29.89
C GLY A 96 -7.63 42.30 -29.47
N SER A 97 -8.37 41.69 -30.40
CA SER A 97 -9.51 40.80 -30.06
C SER A 97 -9.08 39.54 -29.30
N GLN A 98 -7.86 39.07 -29.51
CA GLN A 98 -7.32 37.92 -28.79
C GLN A 98 -6.58 38.41 -27.55
N VAL A 99 -6.83 37.75 -26.43
CA VAL A 99 -6.19 38.09 -25.15
C VAL A 99 -4.71 37.71 -25.22
N ASN A 100 -3.83 38.64 -24.85
CA ASN A 100 -2.40 38.35 -24.71
C ASN A 100 -2.21 37.28 -23.60
N MET A 101 -1.56 36.18 -23.97
CA MET A 101 -1.37 35.02 -23.09
C MET A 101 -0.11 35.07 -22.23
N ASP A 102 0.76 36.06 -22.43
CA ASP A 102 2.09 36.16 -21.80
C ASP A 102 1.99 36.14 -20.27
N LYS A 103 1.00 36.83 -19.71
CA LYS A 103 0.77 36.87 -18.25
C LYS A 103 0.37 35.53 -17.65
N VAL A 104 -0.37 34.71 -18.39
CA VAL A 104 -0.78 33.37 -17.94
C VAL A 104 0.41 32.42 -18.03
N ILE A 105 1.19 32.51 -19.11
CA ILE A 105 2.44 31.76 -19.29
C ILE A 105 3.40 32.07 -18.14
N GLU A 106 3.63 33.35 -17.85
CA GLU A 106 4.49 33.80 -16.73
C GLU A 106 4.01 33.25 -15.39
N LYS A 107 2.70 33.29 -15.11
CA LYS A 107 2.13 32.71 -13.88
C LYS A 107 2.47 31.23 -13.73
N TYR A 108 2.25 30.43 -14.78
CA TYR A 108 2.47 28.99 -14.71
C TYR A 108 3.96 28.63 -14.69
N GLN A 109 4.81 29.38 -15.40
CA GLN A 109 6.25 29.25 -15.28
C GLN A 109 6.71 29.51 -13.85
N LYS A 110 6.22 30.60 -13.22
CA LYS A 110 6.52 30.92 -11.82
C LYS A 110 6.09 29.80 -10.87
N LEU A 111 4.86 29.29 -11.00
CA LEU A 111 4.38 28.17 -10.18
C LEU A 111 5.24 26.90 -10.35
N ALA A 112 5.66 26.60 -11.57
CA ALA A 112 6.51 25.45 -11.86
C ALA A 112 7.91 25.60 -11.23
N TYR A 113 8.51 26.79 -11.29
CA TYR A 113 9.78 27.07 -10.64
C TYR A 113 9.67 26.99 -9.11
N GLU A 114 8.65 27.60 -8.51
CA GLU A 114 8.39 27.51 -7.06
C GLU A 114 8.18 26.07 -6.59
N ASP A 115 7.45 25.26 -7.36
CA ASP A 115 7.26 23.83 -7.07
C ASP A 115 8.58 23.06 -7.16
N ASN A 116 9.42 23.35 -8.15
CA ASN A 116 10.73 22.71 -8.30
C ASN A 116 11.70 23.12 -7.19
N GLU A 117 11.68 24.39 -6.78
CA GLU A 117 12.45 24.88 -5.64
C GLU A 117 11.99 24.22 -4.33
N ARG A 118 10.67 24.15 -4.07
CA ARG A 118 10.13 23.43 -2.91
C ARG A 118 10.54 21.96 -2.90
N LYS A 119 10.51 21.29 -4.05
CA LYS A 119 11.01 19.91 -4.18
C LYS A 119 12.50 19.85 -3.85
N LEU A 120 13.31 20.74 -4.43
CA LEU A 120 14.76 20.79 -4.19
C LEU A 120 15.10 21.07 -2.72
N GLU A 121 14.41 21.99 -2.07
CA GLU A 121 14.56 22.25 -0.63
C GLU A 121 14.19 21.04 0.21
N ALA A 122 13.09 20.35 -0.13
CA ALA A 122 12.73 19.10 0.52
C ALA A 122 13.80 18.01 0.31
N LEU A 123 14.43 17.92 -0.88
CA LEU A 123 15.57 17.02 -1.12
C LEU A 123 16.76 17.42 -0.23
N ARG A 124 17.13 18.71 -0.20
CA ARG A 124 18.26 19.23 0.59
C ARG A 124 18.08 19.00 2.09
N ASN A 125 16.85 19.15 2.57
CA ASN A 125 16.50 18.98 3.97
C ASN A 125 16.19 17.52 4.34
N ASN A 126 16.29 16.58 3.38
CA ASN A 126 15.87 15.17 3.53
C ASN A 126 14.43 15.03 4.05
N GLN A 127 13.56 15.99 3.68
CA GLN A 127 12.15 16.02 4.05
C GLN A 127 11.26 15.47 2.94
N ILE A 128 11.78 14.56 2.12
CA ILE A 128 11.05 13.97 1.01
C ILE A 128 9.93 13.08 1.57
N ARG A 129 8.68 13.39 1.23
CA ARG A 129 7.49 12.66 1.73
C ARG A 129 7.56 11.15 1.53
N SER A 130 8.21 10.67 0.47
CA SER A 130 8.37 9.23 0.18
C SER A 130 9.41 8.54 1.06
N GLU A 131 10.38 9.28 1.60
CA GLU A 131 11.47 8.74 2.42
C GLU A 131 11.20 8.91 3.92
N GLN A 132 10.32 9.85 4.28
CA GLN A 132 9.90 10.02 5.66
C GLN A 132 9.16 8.77 6.17
N PRO A 133 9.43 8.32 7.40
CA PRO A 133 8.66 7.24 8.00
C PRO A 133 7.19 7.66 8.10
N LEU A 134 6.30 6.82 7.58
CA LEU A 134 4.86 7.04 7.65
C LEU A 134 4.45 7.22 9.12
N ASP A 135 3.83 8.35 9.44
CA ASP A 135 3.25 8.55 10.76
C ASP A 135 2.10 7.54 10.95
N LYS A 136 2.21 6.72 12.00
CA LYS A 136 1.20 5.69 12.33
C LYS A 136 -0.13 6.32 12.71
N SER A 137 -0.15 7.58 13.16
CA SER A 137 -1.35 8.31 13.55
C SER A 137 -2.33 8.51 12.39
N GLU A 138 -1.83 8.74 11.17
CA GLU A 138 -2.65 8.99 9.99
C GLU A 138 -3.36 7.73 9.45
N ARG A 139 -2.87 6.53 9.80
CA ARG A 139 -3.46 5.25 9.34
C ARG A 139 -4.70 4.85 10.12
N ILE A 140 -4.93 5.39 11.31
CA ILE A 140 -6.10 5.06 12.10
C ILE A 140 -7.26 5.96 11.66
N ARG A 141 -7.76 5.76 10.44
CA ARG A 141 -9.19 6.01 10.23
C ARG A 141 -9.91 5.04 11.14
N LYS A 142 -10.40 5.52 12.28
CA LYS A 142 -11.25 4.75 13.20
C LYS A 142 -12.28 4.05 12.32
N ALA A 143 -12.31 2.72 12.36
CA ALA A 143 -13.34 1.98 11.64
C ALA A 143 -14.70 2.59 12.06
N PRO A 144 -15.62 2.85 11.13
CA PRO A 144 -16.94 3.35 11.51
C PRO A 144 -17.50 2.38 12.54
N ASP A 145 -17.94 2.91 13.68
CA ASP A 145 -18.52 2.11 14.76
C ASP A 145 -19.78 1.44 14.16
N MET A 146 -19.65 0.16 13.80
CA MET A 146 -20.78 -0.66 13.36
C MET A 146 -21.47 -1.15 14.63
N PHE A 147 -22.76 -0.81 14.75
CA PHE A 147 -23.67 -1.08 15.87
C PHE A 147 -23.48 -2.43 16.57
#